data_AF-A0A9P0FQ21-F1
#
_entry.id   AF-A0A9P0FQ21-F1
#
_cell.length_a   1.000
_cell.length_b   1.000
_cell.length_c   1.000
_cell.angle_alpha   90.00
_cell.angle_beta   90.00
_cell.angle_gamma   90.00
#
_symmetry.space_group_name_H-M   'P 1'
#
loop_
_entity.id
_entity.type
_entity.pdbx_description
1 polymer ?
#
loop_
_entity_poly.entity_id
_entity_poly.type
_entity_poly.pdbx_seq_one_letter_code
_entity_poly.pdbx_strand_id
1 'polypeptide(L)'
;MAQIIRYVLIEDAKCSVEGFLDFIQTNKKTGSGLADEITKKINNDGFSDCRGQAYDNGANMAGIYRRVQALILQQNEYAQFLPCSAHSLNLVGVHAALVNLEMVTFFGTLQHIFTYFSGSTQRWEALSNLKLTLNGHSDTRWSSKYHNCTDLNVWMQWFEEFKSNSKENDDSEDEQIDNVQQSDHDSVSAQEISDDKRLQSGVKEENSEISDFLGEFFSKNV
;
A
#
# COMPACT_ATOMS: atom_id res chain seq x y z
N MET A 1 4.94 -2.85 -22.43
CA MET A 1 5.49 -3.95 -21.59
C MET A 1 6.98 -3.76 -21.49
N ALA A 2 7.61 -3.94 -20.32
CA ALA A 2 9.07 -3.90 -20.21
C ALA A 2 9.66 -5.25 -20.67
N GLN A 3 10.77 -5.21 -21.40
CA GLN A 3 11.48 -6.39 -21.87
C GLN A 3 12.78 -6.53 -21.10
N ILE A 4 12.93 -7.69 -20.46
CA ILE A 4 14.10 -8.05 -19.66
C ILE A 4 14.58 -9.39 -20.18
N ILE A 5 15.89 -9.51 -20.41
CA ILE A 5 16.53 -10.78 -20.73
C ILE A 5 17.22 -11.34 -19.50
N ARG A 6 16.97 -12.60 -19.20
CA ARG A 6 17.76 -13.39 -18.26
C ARG A 6 18.54 -14.40 -19.07
N TYR A 7 19.86 -14.33 -18.99
CA TYR A 7 20.76 -15.30 -19.60
C TYR A 7 21.54 -16.00 -18.48
N VAL A 8 22.53 -16.84 -18.79
CA VAL A 8 23.47 -17.35 -17.80
C VAL A 8 24.85 -17.28 -18.43
N LEU A 9 25.75 -16.56 -17.78
CA LEU A 9 27.17 -16.42 -18.13
C LEU A 9 27.89 -17.23 -17.07
N ILE A 10 28.64 -18.22 -17.53
CA ILE A 10 29.41 -19.10 -16.66
C ILE A 10 30.87 -18.73 -16.87
N GLU A 11 31.39 -17.90 -15.97
CA GLU A 11 32.81 -17.56 -15.87
C GLU A 11 33.24 -17.84 -14.43
N ASP A 12 34.28 -18.66 -14.25
CA ASP A 12 34.88 -18.98 -12.94
C ASP A 12 33.88 -19.29 -11.81
N ALA A 13 32.84 -20.07 -12.11
CA ALA A 13 31.76 -20.48 -11.20
C ALA A 13 30.88 -19.34 -10.62
N LYS A 14 31.00 -18.10 -11.14
CA LYS A 14 30.01 -17.04 -10.92
C LYS A 14 28.89 -17.15 -11.95
N CYS A 15 27.65 -16.95 -11.48
CA CYS A 15 26.43 -17.03 -12.26
C CYS A 15 25.49 -15.90 -11.79
N SER A 16 25.27 -14.87 -12.61
CA SER A 16 24.32 -13.80 -12.29
C SER A 16 24.06 -12.91 -13.50
N VAL A 17 22.81 -12.86 -13.98
CA VAL A 17 22.55 -12.41 -15.34
C VAL A 17 21.10 -11.99 -15.58
N GLU A 18 20.84 -10.69 -15.47
CA GLU A 18 19.61 -10.03 -15.92
C GLU A 18 19.99 -8.71 -16.60
N GLY A 19 19.38 -8.42 -17.75
CA GLY A 19 19.59 -7.17 -18.50
C GLY A 19 18.27 -6.58 -18.97
N PHE A 20 18.02 -5.31 -18.66
CA PHE A 20 16.95 -4.56 -19.31
C PHE A 20 17.32 -4.33 -20.78
N LEU A 21 16.38 -4.59 -21.68
CA LEU A 21 16.59 -4.36 -23.11
C LEU A 21 15.90 -3.07 -23.53
N ASP A 22 14.57 -3.04 -23.45
CA ASP A 22 13.75 -1.91 -23.89
C ASP A 22 12.29 -2.09 -23.43
N PHE A 23 11.41 -1.22 -23.90
CA PHE A 23 9.97 -1.36 -23.81
C PHE A 23 9.36 -1.83 -25.14
N ILE A 24 8.44 -2.78 -25.04
CA ILE A 24 7.51 -3.14 -26.13
C ILE A 24 6.30 -2.23 -26.00
N GLN A 25 6.18 -1.24 -26.88
CA GLN A 25 4.96 -0.44 -26.99
C GLN A 25 3.87 -1.31 -27.62
N THR A 26 2.79 -1.53 -26.89
CA THR A 26 1.66 -2.37 -27.33
C THR A 26 0.37 -1.56 -27.36
N ASN A 27 -0.39 -1.75 -28.42
CA ASN A 27 -1.78 -1.26 -28.53
C ASN A 27 -2.78 -2.41 -28.45
N LYS A 28 -2.31 -3.64 -28.17
CA LYS A 28 -3.11 -4.86 -28.12
C LYS A 28 -3.39 -5.24 -26.66
N LYS A 29 -4.58 -5.80 -26.44
CA LYS A 29 -4.99 -6.32 -25.12
C LYS A 29 -5.34 -7.80 -25.15
N THR A 30 -5.37 -8.41 -26.33
CA THR A 30 -5.69 -9.83 -26.55
C THR A 30 -4.43 -10.66 -26.48
N GLY A 31 -4.52 -11.89 -25.95
CA GLY A 31 -3.38 -12.81 -25.88
C GLY A 31 -2.67 -13.05 -27.22
N SER A 32 -3.40 -13.17 -28.33
CA SER A 32 -2.79 -13.30 -29.67
C SER A 32 -2.02 -12.06 -30.10
N GLY A 33 -2.64 -10.89 -30.05
CA GLY A 33 -1.97 -9.65 -30.42
C GLY A 33 -0.73 -9.35 -29.57
N LEU A 34 -0.75 -9.71 -28.28
CA LEU A 34 0.42 -9.60 -27.41
C LEU A 34 1.51 -10.61 -27.81
N ALA A 35 1.15 -11.86 -28.10
CA ALA A 35 2.09 -12.89 -28.54
C ALA A 35 2.81 -12.47 -29.84
N ASP A 36 2.06 -11.95 -30.81
CA ASP A 36 2.60 -11.50 -32.10
C ASP A 36 3.62 -10.37 -31.91
N GLU A 37 3.29 -9.37 -31.08
CA GLU A 37 4.20 -8.26 -30.79
C GLU A 37 5.46 -8.71 -30.03
N ILE A 38 5.31 -9.61 -29.06
CA ILE A 38 6.43 -10.19 -28.30
C ILE A 38 7.34 -11.00 -29.22
N THR A 39 6.80 -11.95 -29.99
CA THR A 39 7.57 -12.76 -30.93
C THR A 39 8.29 -11.88 -31.95
N LYS A 40 7.61 -10.87 -32.51
CA LYS A 40 8.23 -9.94 -33.46
C LYS A 40 9.42 -9.21 -32.83
N LYS A 41 9.28 -8.73 -31.59
CA LYS A 41 10.37 -8.06 -30.87
C LYS A 41 11.53 -9.01 -30.63
N ILE A 42 11.28 -10.20 -30.10
CA ILE A 42 12.29 -11.23 -29.82
C ILE A 42 13.11 -11.56 -31.08
N ASN A 43 12.44 -11.73 -32.22
CA ASN A 43 13.11 -12.02 -33.49
C ASN A 43 13.95 -10.85 -33.99
N ASN A 44 13.44 -9.62 -33.91
CA ASN A 44 14.18 -8.43 -34.31
C ASN A 44 15.44 -8.19 -33.46
N ASP A 45 15.37 -8.56 -32.18
CA ASP A 45 16.48 -8.43 -31.24
C ASP A 45 17.50 -9.59 -31.35
N GLY A 46 17.23 -10.61 -32.17
CA GLY A 46 18.13 -11.76 -32.37
C GLY A 46 18.03 -12.84 -31.29
N PHE A 47 16.95 -12.87 -30.51
CA PHE A 47 16.75 -13.82 -29.41
C PHE A 47 15.79 -14.97 -29.76
N SER A 48 15.79 -15.42 -31.02
CA SER A 48 14.89 -16.48 -31.50
C SER A 48 15.06 -17.82 -30.76
N ASP A 49 16.24 -18.07 -30.16
CA ASP A 49 16.52 -19.28 -29.37
C ASP A 49 16.18 -19.12 -27.86
N CYS A 50 15.17 -18.31 -27.54
CA CYS A 50 14.73 -18.13 -26.17
C CYS A 50 14.27 -19.45 -25.53
N ARG A 51 14.72 -19.73 -24.31
CA ARG A 51 14.42 -20.99 -23.58
C ARG A 51 13.44 -20.82 -22.42
N GLY A 52 12.89 -19.63 -22.26
CA GLY A 52 11.96 -19.36 -21.17
C GLY A 52 11.22 -18.06 -21.36
N GLN A 53 9.97 -18.04 -20.92
CA GLN A 53 9.12 -16.86 -20.95
C GLN A 53 8.52 -16.64 -19.56
N ALA A 54 8.64 -15.43 -19.03
CA ALA A 54 8.18 -15.09 -17.70
C ALA A 54 7.47 -13.72 -17.72
N TYR A 55 6.24 -13.70 -17.24
CA TYR A 55 5.39 -12.50 -17.14
C TYR A 55 4.25 -12.76 -16.15
N ASP A 56 3.29 -11.82 -16.02
CA ASP A 56 2.19 -11.96 -15.08
C ASP A 56 1.28 -13.17 -15.38
N ASN A 57 0.55 -13.63 -14.37
CA ASN A 57 -0.38 -14.76 -14.52
C ASN A 57 -1.74 -14.31 -15.07
N GLY A 58 -1.80 -13.13 -15.71
CA GLY A 58 -3.03 -12.58 -16.23
C GLY A 58 -3.67 -13.50 -17.27
N ALA A 59 -5.00 -13.44 -17.38
CA ALA A 59 -5.75 -14.35 -18.24
C ALA A 59 -5.34 -14.33 -19.72
N ASN A 60 -4.81 -13.21 -20.22
CA ASN A 60 -4.30 -13.07 -21.58
C ASN A 60 -2.85 -13.57 -21.75
N MET A 61 -2.12 -13.72 -20.66
CA MET A 61 -0.71 -14.04 -20.63
C MET A 61 -0.50 -15.54 -20.38
N ALA A 62 -0.96 -16.04 -19.22
CA ALA A 62 -0.69 -17.39 -18.73
C ALA A 62 -1.74 -18.45 -19.10
N GLY A 63 -2.68 -18.13 -20.00
CA GLY A 63 -3.70 -19.11 -20.40
C GLY A 63 -3.16 -20.20 -21.34
N ILE A 64 -3.74 -21.40 -21.24
CA ILE A 64 -3.32 -22.55 -22.07
C ILE A 64 -3.92 -22.55 -23.48
N TYR A 65 -4.89 -21.67 -23.77
CA TYR A 65 -5.57 -21.60 -25.07
C TYR A 65 -5.46 -20.20 -25.68
N ARG A 66 -4.78 -20.10 -26.83
CA ARG A 66 -4.71 -18.86 -27.64
C ARG A 66 -4.24 -17.61 -26.86
N ARG A 67 -3.45 -17.82 -25.81
CA ARG A 67 -2.82 -16.76 -25.00
C ARG A 67 -1.31 -16.72 -25.25
N VAL A 68 -0.63 -15.73 -24.71
CA VAL A 68 0.80 -15.51 -24.94
C VAL A 68 1.61 -16.78 -24.67
N GLN A 69 1.42 -17.42 -23.51
CA GLN A 69 2.13 -18.64 -23.15
C GLN A 69 1.95 -19.75 -24.18
N ALA A 70 0.70 -20.07 -24.49
CA ALA A 70 0.38 -21.16 -25.40
C ALA A 70 0.90 -20.90 -26.82
N LEU A 71 0.79 -19.65 -27.29
CA LEU A 71 1.18 -19.28 -28.65
C LEU A 71 2.70 -19.24 -28.82
N ILE A 72 3.44 -18.71 -27.85
CA ILE A 72 4.91 -18.72 -27.89
C ILE A 72 5.44 -20.15 -27.75
N LEU A 73 4.85 -20.96 -26.85
CA LEU A 73 5.25 -22.36 -26.68
C LEU A 73 4.98 -23.18 -27.95
N GLN A 74 3.92 -22.87 -28.70
CA GLN A 74 3.65 -23.50 -30.00
C GLN A 74 4.69 -23.16 -31.06
N GLN A 75 5.28 -21.96 -31.01
CA GLN A 75 6.33 -21.52 -31.94
C GLN A 75 7.71 -22.05 -31.54
N ASN A 76 7.98 -22.17 -30.24
CA ASN A 76 9.21 -22.71 -29.68
C ASN A 76 8.89 -23.57 -28.46
N GLU A 77 8.93 -24.89 -28.64
CA GLU A 77 8.62 -25.87 -27.60
C GLU A 77 9.54 -25.80 -26.36
N TYR A 78 10.72 -25.17 -26.52
CA TYR A 78 11.68 -24.99 -25.44
C TYR A 78 11.44 -23.71 -24.64
N ALA A 79 10.60 -22.78 -25.09
CA ALA A 79 10.28 -21.55 -24.39
C ALA A 79 9.26 -21.81 -23.26
N GLN A 80 9.72 -22.49 -22.20
CA GLN A 80 8.87 -22.87 -21.07
C GLN A 80 8.36 -21.65 -20.31
N PHE A 81 7.09 -21.68 -19.90
CA PHE A 81 6.50 -20.58 -19.15
C PHE A 81 6.77 -20.69 -17.66
N LEU A 82 7.26 -19.60 -17.08
CA LEU A 82 7.43 -19.45 -15.65
C LEU A 82 6.42 -18.41 -15.13
N PRO A 83 5.45 -18.81 -14.31
CA PRO A 83 4.52 -17.86 -13.71
C PRO A 83 5.22 -16.88 -12.77
N CYS A 84 4.67 -15.67 -12.68
CA CYS A 84 5.20 -14.64 -11.80
C CYS A 84 5.00 -15.02 -10.32
N SER A 85 6.09 -15.35 -9.62
CA SER A 85 6.06 -15.69 -8.20
C SER A 85 5.44 -14.59 -7.33
N ALA A 86 5.68 -13.32 -7.65
CA ALA A 86 5.08 -12.20 -6.93
C ALA A 86 3.56 -12.17 -7.07
N HIS A 87 3.04 -12.45 -8.28
CA HIS A 87 1.60 -12.53 -8.51
C HIS A 87 0.99 -13.77 -7.81
N SER A 88 1.67 -14.92 -7.87
CA SER A 88 1.24 -16.13 -7.16
C SER A 88 1.19 -15.89 -5.64
N LEU A 89 2.21 -15.25 -5.06
CA LEU A 89 2.24 -14.93 -3.63
C LEU A 89 1.13 -13.93 -3.26
N ASN A 90 0.88 -12.94 -4.11
CA ASN A 90 -0.25 -12.02 -3.94
C ASN A 90 -1.59 -12.78 -3.84
N LEU A 91 -1.83 -13.74 -4.75
CA LEU A 91 -3.06 -14.54 -4.73
C LEU A 91 -3.18 -15.39 -3.46
N VAL A 92 -2.08 -15.96 -2.98
CA VAL A 92 -2.07 -16.70 -1.70
C VAL A 92 -2.51 -15.79 -0.56
N GLY A 93 -1.96 -14.59 -0.44
CA GLY A 93 -2.36 -13.61 0.59
C GLY A 93 -3.83 -13.23 0.49
N VAL A 94 -4.29 -12.88 -0.72
CA VAL A 94 -5.69 -12.52 -0.98
C VAL A 94 -6.64 -13.65 -0.56
N HIS A 95 -6.39 -14.88 -1.01
CA HIS A 95 -7.25 -16.00 -0.68
C HIS A 95 -7.18 -16.39 0.80
N ALA A 96 -6.00 -16.32 1.43
CA ALA A 96 -5.84 -16.61 2.85
C ALA A 96 -6.65 -15.63 3.74
N ALA A 97 -6.75 -14.36 3.37
CA ALA A 97 -7.58 -13.43 4.11
C ALA A 97 -9.08 -13.55 3.81
N LEU A 98 -9.46 -14.05 2.63
CA LEU A 98 -10.86 -14.25 2.26
C LEU A 98 -11.50 -15.47 2.95
N VAL A 99 -10.71 -16.43 3.44
CA VAL A 99 -11.26 -17.61 4.14
C VAL A 99 -11.64 -17.34 5.60
N ASN A 100 -11.13 -16.27 6.22
CA ASN A 100 -11.43 -15.92 7.60
C ASN A 100 -12.33 -14.67 7.64
N LEU A 101 -13.48 -14.79 8.30
CA LEU A 101 -14.49 -13.72 8.36
C LEU A 101 -14.01 -12.46 9.12
N GLU A 102 -13.20 -12.65 10.17
CA GLU A 102 -12.61 -11.55 10.94
C GLU A 102 -11.65 -10.75 10.05
N MET A 103 -10.81 -11.44 9.28
CA MET A 103 -9.89 -10.82 8.31
C MET A 103 -10.65 -10.10 7.19
N VAL A 104 -11.72 -10.69 6.66
CA VAL A 104 -12.60 -10.04 5.68
C VAL A 104 -13.18 -8.75 6.26
N THR A 105 -13.70 -8.81 7.48
CA THR A 105 -14.31 -7.66 8.17
C THR A 105 -13.27 -6.59 8.46
N PHE A 106 -12.12 -6.96 9.02
CA PHE A 106 -11.00 -6.08 9.32
C PHE A 106 -10.54 -5.31 8.08
N PHE A 107 -10.28 -6.02 6.97
CA PHE A 107 -9.89 -5.37 5.73
C PHE A 107 -11.04 -4.56 5.12
N GLY A 108 -12.29 -5.04 5.16
CA GLY A 108 -13.44 -4.25 4.69
C GLY A 108 -13.56 -2.91 5.42
N THR A 109 -13.35 -2.94 6.72
CA THR A 109 -13.29 -1.77 7.59
C THR A 109 -12.16 -0.81 7.22
N LEU A 110 -10.92 -1.29 7.08
CA LEU A 110 -9.79 -0.44 6.67
C LEU A 110 -10.05 0.23 5.31
N GLN A 111 -10.69 -0.48 4.39
CA GLN A 111 -11.08 0.08 3.11
C GLN A 111 -12.12 1.18 3.25
N HIS A 112 -13.11 1.03 4.14
CA HIS A 112 -14.11 2.07 4.40
C HIS A 112 -13.48 3.33 5.00
N ILE A 113 -12.58 3.17 5.96
CA ILE A 113 -11.82 4.28 6.55
C ILE A 113 -11.04 5.01 5.45
N PHE A 114 -10.25 4.29 4.67
CA PHE A 114 -9.52 4.88 3.54
C PHE A 114 -10.45 5.62 2.57
N THR A 115 -11.57 5.01 2.18
CA THR A 115 -12.51 5.60 1.22
C THR A 115 -13.16 6.87 1.77
N TYR A 116 -13.50 6.89 3.06
CA TYR A 116 -14.04 8.08 3.72
C TYR A 116 -13.04 9.24 3.71
N PHE A 117 -11.81 9.00 4.16
CA PHE A 117 -10.78 10.04 4.26
C PHE A 117 -10.27 10.51 2.89
N SER A 118 -10.01 9.59 1.96
CA SER A 118 -9.54 9.94 0.60
C SER A 118 -10.57 10.72 -0.23
N GLY A 119 -11.84 10.71 0.15
CA GLY A 119 -12.90 11.47 -0.52
C GLY A 119 -12.90 12.98 -0.25
N SER A 120 -12.03 13.51 0.62
CA SER A 120 -11.90 14.95 0.87
C SER A 120 -10.47 15.31 1.30
N THR A 121 -9.91 16.39 0.74
CA THR A 121 -8.57 16.87 1.12
C THR A 121 -8.50 17.28 2.59
N GLN A 122 -9.57 17.88 3.14
CA GLN A 122 -9.65 18.27 4.55
C GLN A 122 -9.63 17.05 5.47
N ARG A 123 -10.40 16.01 5.12
CA ARG A 123 -10.39 14.76 5.89
C ARG A 123 -9.03 14.08 5.79
N TRP A 124 -8.44 14.02 4.60
CA TRP A 124 -7.12 13.45 4.40
C TRP A 124 -6.04 14.16 5.23
N GLU A 125 -6.13 15.49 5.36
CA GLU A 125 -5.24 16.28 6.21
C GLU A 125 -5.39 15.90 7.70
N ALA A 126 -6.63 15.75 8.19
CA ALA A 126 -6.89 15.26 9.55
C ALA A 126 -6.28 13.87 9.80
N LEU A 127 -6.45 12.93 8.86
CA LEU A 127 -5.82 11.59 8.96
C LEU A 127 -4.29 11.68 8.99
N SER A 128 -3.72 12.56 8.17
CA SER A 128 -2.27 12.77 8.09
C SER A 128 -1.70 13.38 9.38
N ASN A 129 -2.46 14.25 10.05
CA ASN A 129 -2.09 14.83 11.35
C ASN A 129 -2.01 13.77 12.45
N LEU A 130 -2.76 12.68 12.32
CA LEU A 130 -2.67 11.50 13.20
C LEU A 130 -1.46 10.60 12.88
N LYS A 131 -0.62 10.98 11.92
CA LYS A 131 0.54 10.20 11.45
C LYS A 131 0.16 8.81 10.92
N LEU A 132 -1.10 8.61 10.54
CA LEU A 132 -1.60 7.37 9.97
C LEU A 132 -1.66 7.53 8.45
N THR A 133 -1.02 6.62 7.72
CA THR A 133 -1.13 6.55 6.26
C THR A 133 -1.90 5.28 5.90
N LEU A 134 -2.95 5.42 5.09
CA LEU A 134 -3.72 4.28 4.60
C LEU A 134 -3.75 4.29 3.08
N ASN A 135 -3.67 3.11 2.49
CA ASN A 135 -3.76 2.89 1.07
C ASN A 135 -5.08 2.19 0.72
N GLY A 136 -5.63 2.54 -0.44
CA GLY A 136 -6.74 1.81 -1.01
C GLY A 136 -6.37 0.35 -1.29
N HIS A 137 -7.31 -0.55 -1.02
CA HIS A 137 -7.14 -1.96 -1.25
C HIS A 137 -6.98 -2.26 -2.73
N SER A 138 -6.03 -3.14 -3.00
CA SER A 138 -5.81 -3.68 -4.33
C SER A 138 -5.73 -5.19 -4.26
N ASP A 139 -6.64 -5.86 -4.97
CA ASP A 139 -6.61 -7.32 -5.12
C ASP A 139 -5.37 -7.79 -5.89
N THR A 140 -4.72 -6.88 -6.63
CA THR A 140 -3.51 -7.16 -7.40
C THR A 140 -2.22 -6.84 -6.63
N ARG A 141 -2.31 -6.16 -5.47
CA ARG A 141 -1.16 -5.71 -4.67
C ARG A 141 -1.43 -5.86 -3.17
N TRP A 142 -1.19 -7.05 -2.66
CA TRP A 142 -1.25 -7.42 -1.24
C TRP A 142 -0.37 -6.53 -0.37
N SER A 143 0.70 -5.96 -0.93
CA SER A 143 1.55 -4.99 -0.25
C SER A 143 0.76 -3.80 0.30
N SER A 144 -0.35 -3.37 -0.34
CA SER A 144 -1.22 -2.32 0.21
C SER A 144 -1.78 -2.68 1.59
N LYS A 145 -2.27 -3.91 1.76
CA LYS A 145 -2.78 -4.43 3.02
C LYS A 145 -1.67 -4.57 4.06
N TYR A 146 -0.52 -5.08 3.66
CA TYR A 146 0.66 -5.17 4.54
C TYR A 146 1.04 -3.78 5.10
N HIS A 147 1.18 -2.76 4.24
CA HIS A 147 1.50 -1.41 4.69
C HIS A 147 0.42 -0.86 5.63
N ASN A 148 -0.86 -1.02 5.30
CA ASN A 148 -1.94 -0.56 6.18
C ASN A 148 -1.89 -1.23 7.57
N CYS A 149 -1.60 -2.54 7.64
CA CYS A 149 -1.43 -3.22 8.91
C CYS A 149 -0.21 -2.69 9.69
N THR A 150 0.91 -2.45 9.01
CA THR A 150 2.12 -1.91 9.64
C THR A 150 1.87 -0.50 10.18
N ASP A 151 1.31 0.39 9.36
CA ASP A 151 1.03 1.78 9.74
C ASP A 151 0.02 1.84 10.88
N LEU A 152 -1.02 1.00 10.83
CA LEU A 152 -1.99 0.89 11.93
C LEU A 152 -1.34 0.37 13.22
N ASN A 153 -0.48 -0.64 13.14
CA ASN A 153 0.19 -1.18 14.32
C ASN A 153 1.10 -0.14 14.99
N VAL A 154 1.85 0.63 14.19
CA VAL A 154 2.68 1.74 14.71
C VAL A 154 1.80 2.81 15.34
N TRP A 155 0.69 3.16 14.70
CA TRP A 155 -0.26 4.13 15.23
C TRP A 155 -0.87 3.67 16.55
N MET A 156 -1.28 2.41 16.66
CA MET A 156 -1.84 1.84 17.91
C MET A 156 -0.83 1.91 19.05
N GLN A 157 0.45 1.58 18.79
CA GLN A 157 1.51 1.69 19.79
C GLN A 157 1.69 3.13 20.28
N TRP A 158 1.78 4.08 19.34
CA TRP A 158 1.86 5.50 19.67
C TRP A 158 0.64 5.99 20.47
N PHE A 159 -0.56 5.52 20.10
CA PHE A 159 -1.79 5.95 20.75
C PHE A 159 -1.91 5.44 22.19
N GLU A 160 -1.47 4.21 22.47
CA GLU A 160 -1.41 3.67 23.84
C GLU A 160 -0.37 4.42 24.71
N GLU A 161 0.77 4.79 24.14
CA GLU A 161 1.75 5.65 24.81
C GLU A 161 1.18 7.04 25.09
N PHE A 162 0.49 7.65 24.12
CA PHE A 162 -0.18 8.94 24.27
C PHE A 162 -1.20 8.90 25.40
N LYS A 163 -2.09 7.88 25.42
CA LYS A 163 -3.07 7.70 26.50
C LYS A 163 -2.45 7.55 27.88
N SER A 164 -1.33 6.83 27.97
CA SER A 164 -0.62 6.63 29.24
C SER A 164 -0.01 7.95 29.75
N ASN A 165 0.62 8.72 28.86
CA ASN A 165 1.22 10.02 29.21
C ASN A 165 0.17 11.11 29.51
N SER A 166 -1.02 11.06 28.90
CA SER A 166 -2.11 11.98 29.22
C SER A 166 -2.65 11.77 30.64
N LYS A 167 -2.72 10.52 31.11
CA LYS A 167 -3.17 10.21 32.49
C LYS A 167 -2.19 10.67 33.57
N GLU A 168 -0.89 10.59 33.31
CA GLU A 168 0.13 11.07 34.26
C GLU A 168 0.15 12.60 34.42
N ASN A 169 -0.29 13.35 33.40
CA ASN A 169 -0.34 14.82 33.48
C ASN A 169 -1.58 15.33 34.22
N ASP A 170 -2.75 14.71 34.09
CA ASP A 170 -3.97 15.07 34.85
C ASP A 170 -3.76 14.89 36.37
N ASP A 171 -3.07 13.84 36.80
CA ASP A 171 -2.76 13.61 38.23
C ASP A 171 -1.77 14.65 38.81
N SER A 172 -1.09 15.43 37.95
CA SER A 172 -0.08 16.43 38.35
C SER A 172 -0.57 17.88 38.28
N GLU A 173 -1.62 18.16 37.49
CA GLU A 173 -2.22 19.51 37.40
C GLU A 173 -3.14 19.82 38.60
N ASP A 174 -3.75 18.80 39.21
CA ASP A 174 -4.54 18.95 40.44
C ASP A 174 -3.71 19.41 41.66
N GLU A 175 -2.38 19.20 41.67
CA GLU A 175 -1.48 19.73 42.71
C GLU A 175 -1.00 21.17 42.44
N GLN A 176 -1.17 21.72 41.23
CA GLN A 176 -0.64 23.05 40.88
C GLN A 176 -1.70 24.17 40.81
N ILE A 177 -2.99 23.84 40.77
CA ILE A 177 -4.08 24.84 40.68
C ILE A 177 -4.23 25.67 41.98
N ASP A 178 -3.70 25.22 43.13
CA ASP A 178 -3.77 25.98 44.39
C ASP A 178 -2.79 27.17 44.48
N ASN A 179 -1.87 27.36 43.52
CA ASN A 179 -0.78 28.35 43.65
C ASN A 179 -0.75 29.50 42.65
N VAL A 180 -1.74 29.66 41.76
CA VAL A 180 -1.73 30.76 40.78
C VAL A 180 -3.01 31.59 40.84
N GLN A 181 -3.17 32.33 41.94
CA GLN A 181 -4.00 33.53 41.98
C GLN A 181 -3.16 34.75 42.39
N GLN A 182 -2.26 35.21 41.52
CA GLN A 182 -1.84 36.62 41.49
C GLN A 182 -1.00 36.96 40.26
N SER A 183 -1.63 37.59 39.26
CA SER A 183 -1.29 38.92 38.72
C SER A 183 -1.76 39.07 37.28
N ASP A 184 -2.75 39.95 37.09
CA ASP A 184 -3.12 40.51 35.80
C ASP A 184 -2.12 41.60 35.39
N HIS A 185 -1.71 41.62 34.11
CA HIS A 185 -1.77 42.80 33.23
C HIS A 185 -1.11 42.52 31.88
N ASP A 186 -1.87 42.51 30.79
CA ASP A 186 -1.73 43.50 29.70
C ASP A 186 -2.45 43.07 28.42
N SER A 187 -3.28 43.99 27.95
CA SER A 187 -4.23 43.83 26.85
C SER A 187 -3.71 44.51 25.58
N VAL A 188 -3.14 43.75 24.63
CA VAL A 188 -3.13 44.08 23.19
C VAL A 188 -3.01 42.76 22.41
N SER A 189 -3.85 42.54 21.38
CA SER A 189 -3.94 41.38 20.45
C SER A 189 -4.82 40.18 20.83
N ALA A 190 -5.74 40.33 21.79
CA ALA A 190 -6.57 39.22 22.28
C ALA A 190 -7.50 38.59 21.21
N GLN A 191 -7.94 39.31 20.17
CA GLN A 191 -8.95 38.80 19.23
C GLN A 191 -8.36 37.89 18.12
N GLU A 192 -7.25 38.30 17.49
CA GLU A 192 -6.59 37.47 16.46
C GLU A 192 -5.87 36.27 17.08
N ILE A 193 -5.30 36.43 18.28
CA ILE A 193 -4.73 35.32 19.05
C ILE A 193 -5.85 34.40 19.57
N SER A 194 -7.04 34.90 19.94
CA SER A 194 -8.14 34.03 20.36
C SER A 194 -8.72 33.24 19.21
N ASP A 195 -8.83 33.82 18.01
CA ASP A 195 -9.39 33.13 16.85
C ASP A 195 -8.43 32.07 16.30
N ASP A 196 -7.12 32.35 16.26
CA ASP A 196 -6.09 31.36 15.89
C ASP A 196 -5.94 30.28 16.98
N LYS A 197 -6.00 30.64 18.27
CA LYS A 197 -6.05 29.65 19.37
C LYS A 197 -7.34 28.82 19.35
N ARG A 198 -8.48 29.38 18.93
CA ARG A 198 -9.76 28.68 18.84
C ARG A 198 -9.83 27.76 17.62
N LEU A 199 -9.21 28.16 16.50
CA LEU A 199 -8.99 27.28 15.36
C LEU A 199 -8.03 26.15 15.72
N GLN A 200 -6.90 26.45 16.37
CA GLN A 200 -5.93 25.44 16.80
C GLN A 200 -6.49 24.54 17.92
N SER A 201 -7.33 25.05 18.82
CA SER A 201 -8.02 24.24 19.82
C SER A 201 -9.06 23.35 19.16
N GLY A 202 -9.86 23.87 18.23
CA GLY A 202 -10.85 23.07 17.49
C GLY A 202 -10.20 21.97 16.65
N VAL A 203 -9.06 22.26 16.00
CA VAL A 203 -8.29 21.23 15.27
C VAL A 203 -7.67 20.21 16.23
N LYS A 204 -7.22 20.61 17.42
CA LYS A 204 -6.73 19.67 18.44
C LYS A 204 -7.85 18.79 19.00
N GLU A 205 -9.01 19.37 19.26
CA GLU A 205 -10.20 18.68 19.80
C GLU A 205 -10.74 17.69 18.76
N GLU A 206 -10.87 18.10 17.49
CA GLU A 206 -11.30 17.24 16.39
C GLU A 206 -10.28 16.13 16.10
N ASN A 207 -8.98 16.41 16.17
CA ASN A 207 -7.95 15.37 16.06
C ASN A 207 -7.98 14.41 17.26
N SER A 208 -8.28 14.89 18.48
CA SER A 208 -8.46 14.05 19.66
C SER A 208 -9.67 13.14 19.50
N GLU A 209 -10.82 13.68 19.08
CA GLU A 209 -12.05 12.90 18.84
C GLU A 209 -11.86 11.85 17.75
N ILE A 210 -11.18 12.18 16.65
CA ILE A 210 -10.88 11.19 15.60
C ILE A 210 -9.90 10.14 16.14
N SER A 211 -8.89 10.54 16.90
CA SER A 211 -7.93 9.62 17.51
C SER A 211 -8.61 8.67 18.50
N ASP A 212 -9.51 9.17 19.33
CA ASP A 212 -10.27 8.39 20.29
C ASP A 212 -11.30 7.49 19.61
N PHE A 213 -11.99 7.99 18.57
CA PHE A 213 -12.87 7.20 17.73
C PHE A 213 -12.10 6.03 17.10
N LEU A 214 -10.98 6.31 16.42
CA LEU A 214 -10.15 5.27 15.82
C LEU A 214 -9.60 4.32 16.88
N GLY A 215 -9.19 4.84 18.03
CA GLY A 215 -8.64 4.08 19.14
C GLY A 215 -9.63 3.09 19.74
N GLU A 216 -10.83 3.57 20.09
CA GLU A 216 -11.94 2.70 20.54
C GLU A 216 -12.34 1.71 19.45
N PHE A 217 -12.42 2.18 18.21
CA PHE A 217 -12.86 1.38 17.08
C PHE A 217 -11.89 0.22 16.82
N PHE A 218 -10.58 0.46 16.81
CA PHE A 218 -9.59 -0.58 16.64
C PHE A 218 -9.45 -1.47 17.88
N SER A 219 -9.55 -0.94 19.10
CA SER A 219 -9.51 -1.73 20.35
C SER A 219 -10.68 -2.71 20.50
N LYS A 220 -11.86 -2.41 19.92
CA LYS A 220 -13.05 -3.27 19.99
C LYS A 220 -13.19 -4.26 18.83
N ASN A 221 -12.47 -4.05 17.71
CA ASN A 221 -12.72 -4.77 16.45
C ASN A 221 -11.46 -5.41 15.83
N VAL A 222 -10.31 -5.38 16.51
CA VAL A 222 -9.04 -6.03 16.13
C VAL A 222 -8.52 -6.81 17.33
#